data_AF-A0A1F2R558-F1
#
_entry.id   AF-A0A1F2R558-F1
#
_cell.length_a   1.000
_cell.length_b   1.000
_cell.length_c   1.000
_cell.angle_alpha   90.00
_cell.angle_beta   90.00
_cell.angle_gamma   90.00
#
_symmetry.space_group_name_H-M   'P 1'
#
loop_
_entity.id
_entity.type
_entity.pdbx_description
1 polymer ?
#
loop_
_entity_poly.entity_id
_entity_poly.type
_entity_poly.pdbx_seq_one_letter_code
_entity_poly.pdbx_strand_id
1 'polypeptide(L)'
;GPPMPANQQPAGQPNLAHMAWREAGAELLDKIGPAIIMTHSAGGSFGLLVAEARPNLVKATVMIEGGGSGFAGGNRWGMSTIPVTWDPPVGDPSEIKVRYVANSEPDVNGYFLQEEPARRLPNLRNVAVLTVTSAAGQAAPGNPGAPAFLKQAGVRVAEELRLAKVGIQGNSHMMMVEKNHREVLQPILDWLDKNVTGSAPAIRKRGTESTAMRLSNMGYFWVGAEVQKKDYGTVVVGQMYVQYLIPEVVRQPLPIVLVHGGGGQMTHYLGLDGNAGWAHYYVQNGYQVYLVDRPGHGRSPVSLDALGPIGNLPMHAGIVADFVRAATGTPRRWTGTGQVGDPLVDQFVAGQNAAPTNGELMQTLWRTRGAELLDKIGPAIIQTHSAGGPFGFLVANERPNLTKALVCFEGGAGPLLGQGGQPGTPMPNLRGIPMMYLTAEASGRANGPAIVEALKQSGAIAEHIALKDRGITGNGHFAMVETNRKQVFEVIRGWIESKLPAAPATQARS
;
A
#
# COMPACT_ATOMS: atom_id res chain seq x y z
N GLY A 1 32.29 -21.61 -23.15
CA GLY A 1 31.71 -22.76 -22.43
C GLY A 1 30.43 -22.34 -21.75
N PRO A 2 29.58 -23.27 -21.28
CA PRO A 2 28.40 -22.91 -20.50
C PRO A 2 28.80 -22.16 -19.21
N PRO A 3 27.92 -21.32 -18.65
CA PRO A 3 28.17 -20.72 -17.34
C PRO A 3 28.28 -21.82 -16.26
N MET A 4 28.83 -21.50 -15.09
CA MET A 4 28.81 -22.42 -13.95
C MET A 4 27.39 -22.46 -13.35
N PRO A 5 26.78 -23.64 -13.16
CA PRO A 5 25.43 -23.73 -12.60
C PRO A 5 25.40 -23.24 -11.14
N ALA A 6 24.31 -22.57 -10.76
CA ALA A 6 24.19 -21.90 -9.47
C ALA A 6 24.42 -22.83 -8.28
N ASN A 7 23.99 -24.09 -8.37
CA ASN A 7 24.11 -25.05 -7.28
C ASN A 7 25.56 -25.49 -6.99
N GLN A 8 26.48 -25.28 -7.93
CA GLN A 8 27.91 -25.58 -7.78
C GLN A 8 28.75 -24.37 -7.36
N GLN A 9 28.18 -23.17 -7.34
CA GLN A 9 28.87 -21.97 -6.87
C GLN A 9 29.01 -21.98 -5.33
N PRO A 10 29.96 -21.23 -4.74
CA PRO A 10 30.12 -21.16 -3.28
C PRO A 10 28.84 -20.78 -2.54
N ALA A 11 28.65 -21.35 -1.34
CA ALA A 11 27.57 -20.99 -0.41
C ALA A 11 27.58 -19.50 -0.06
N GLY A 12 26.57 -18.78 -0.55
CA GLY A 12 26.19 -17.47 -0.02
C GLY A 12 25.21 -17.63 1.15
N GLN A 13 25.01 -16.56 1.91
CA GLN A 13 23.98 -16.52 2.94
C GLN A 13 22.59 -16.76 2.32
N PRO A 14 21.67 -17.46 3.00
CA PRO A 14 20.30 -17.60 2.54
C PRO A 14 19.68 -16.24 2.23
N ASN A 15 18.97 -16.14 1.11
CA ASN A 15 18.31 -14.90 0.72
C ASN A 15 17.19 -14.58 1.70
N LEU A 16 17.46 -13.68 2.64
CA LEU A 16 16.53 -13.24 3.67
C LEU A 16 15.20 -12.74 3.08
N ALA A 17 15.24 -12.07 1.92
CA ALA A 17 14.03 -11.58 1.26
C ALA A 17 13.12 -12.74 0.82
N HIS A 18 13.69 -13.79 0.20
CA HIS A 18 12.91 -14.96 -0.21
C HIS A 18 12.29 -15.72 0.97
N MET A 19 12.99 -15.79 2.11
CA MET A 19 12.42 -16.40 3.32
C MET A 19 11.23 -15.59 3.83
N ALA A 20 11.39 -14.27 3.95
CA ALA A 20 10.32 -13.37 4.36
C ALA A 20 9.12 -13.40 3.38
N TRP A 21 9.37 -13.44 2.08
CA TRP A 21 8.34 -13.55 1.05
C TRP A 21 7.54 -14.84 1.15
N ARG A 22 8.21 -15.98 1.36
CA ARG A 22 7.57 -17.28 1.55
C ARG A 22 6.65 -17.26 2.77
N GLU A 23 7.15 -16.76 3.90
CA GLU A 23 6.41 -16.72 5.17
C GLU A 23 5.22 -15.76 5.10
N ALA A 24 5.44 -14.52 4.69
CA ALA A 24 4.37 -13.52 4.58
C ALA A 24 3.32 -13.90 3.52
N GLY A 25 3.74 -14.50 2.40
CA GLY A 25 2.82 -15.00 1.38
C GLY A 25 2.03 -16.23 1.85
N ALA A 26 2.63 -17.12 2.64
CA ALA A 26 1.91 -18.23 3.26
C ALA A 26 0.87 -17.72 4.27
N GLU A 27 1.22 -16.76 5.12
CA GLU A 27 0.30 -16.12 6.05
C GLU A 27 -0.86 -15.43 5.33
N LEU A 28 -0.58 -14.77 4.20
CA LEU A 28 -1.62 -14.20 3.34
C LEU A 28 -2.63 -15.26 2.89
N LEU A 29 -2.15 -16.40 2.37
CA LEU A 29 -3.04 -17.48 1.91
C LEU A 29 -3.79 -18.15 3.06
N ASP A 30 -3.21 -18.25 4.24
CA ASP A 30 -3.92 -18.73 5.44
C ASP A 30 -5.09 -17.80 5.81
N LYS A 31 -4.99 -16.50 5.48
CA LYS A 31 -6.05 -15.50 5.71
C LYS A 31 -7.12 -15.49 4.62
N ILE A 32 -6.74 -15.63 3.34
CA ILE A 32 -7.65 -15.44 2.19
C ILE A 32 -8.13 -16.74 1.54
N GLY A 33 -7.49 -17.87 1.85
CA GLY A 33 -7.78 -19.17 1.23
C GLY A 33 -7.09 -19.37 -0.13
N PRO A 34 -7.61 -20.28 -0.97
CA PRO A 34 -7.00 -20.61 -2.25
C PRO A 34 -6.89 -19.41 -3.21
N ALA A 35 -5.77 -19.32 -3.94
CA ALA A 35 -5.47 -18.19 -4.82
C ALA A 35 -4.70 -18.58 -6.09
N ILE A 36 -4.77 -17.70 -7.08
CA ILE A 36 -3.81 -17.59 -8.19
C ILE A 36 -2.83 -16.46 -7.82
N ILE A 37 -1.53 -16.70 -7.96
CA ILE A 37 -0.51 -15.69 -7.70
C ILE A 37 0.05 -15.20 -9.04
N MET A 38 -0.03 -13.90 -9.29
CA MET A 38 0.64 -13.27 -10.41
C MET A 38 1.81 -12.44 -9.90
N THR A 39 2.99 -12.67 -10.46
CA THR A 39 4.26 -12.04 -10.06
C THR A 39 4.93 -11.39 -11.25
N HIS A 40 5.85 -10.47 -10.99
CA HIS A 40 6.63 -9.79 -12.01
C HIS A 40 8.11 -9.74 -11.63
N SER A 41 9.00 -9.95 -12.61
CA SER A 41 10.44 -9.72 -12.49
C SER A 41 11.06 -10.48 -11.30
N ALA A 42 11.84 -9.80 -10.46
CA ALA A 42 12.43 -10.33 -9.24
C ALA A 42 11.40 -10.98 -8.29
N GLY A 43 10.13 -10.58 -8.36
CA GLY A 43 9.04 -11.20 -7.61
C GLY A 43 8.64 -12.59 -8.11
N GLY A 44 9.19 -13.08 -9.23
CA GLY A 44 8.82 -14.37 -9.82
C GLY A 44 8.92 -15.56 -8.86
N SER A 45 9.99 -15.60 -8.05
CA SER A 45 10.21 -16.63 -7.03
C SER A 45 9.13 -16.64 -5.93
N PHE A 46 8.47 -15.50 -5.66
CA PHE A 46 7.42 -15.38 -4.64
C PHE A 46 6.32 -16.43 -4.86
N GLY A 47 5.80 -16.54 -6.09
CA GLY A 47 4.70 -17.44 -6.41
C GLY A 47 5.06 -18.91 -6.19
N LEU A 48 6.26 -19.31 -6.61
CA LEU A 48 6.77 -20.67 -6.42
C LEU A 48 7.05 -20.99 -4.94
N LEU A 49 7.62 -20.05 -4.20
CA LEU A 49 7.93 -20.25 -2.78
C LEU A 49 6.67 -20.32 -1.92
N VAL A 50 5.67 -19.48 -2.20
CA VAL A 50 4.39 -19.54 -1.49
C VAL A 50 3.62 -20.81 -1.84
N ALA A 51 3.66 -21.22 -3.11
CA ALA A 51 3.13 -22.51 -3.54
C ALA A 51 3.82 -23.68 -2.83
N GLU A 52 5.13 -23.63 -2.67
CA GLU A 52 5.90 -24.63 -1.94
C GLU A 52 5.48 -24.73 -0.46
N ALA A 53 5.21 -23.59 0.18
CA ALA A 53 4.79 -23.52 1.58
C ALA A 53 3.29 -23.86 1.80
N ARG A 54 2.44 -23.62 0.80
CA ARG A 54 0.98 -23.85 0.84
C ARG A 54 0.49 -24.53 -0.45
N PRO A 55 0.92 -25.78 -0.71
CA PRO A 55 0.69 -26.48 -1.99
C PRO A 55 -0.79 -26.73 -2.31
N ASN A 56 -1.66 -26.70 -1.29
CA ASN A 56 -3.10 -26.88 -1.47
C ASN A 56 -3.87 -25.58 -1.70
N LEU A 57 -3.26 -24.43 -1.42
CA LEU A 57 -3.90 -23.11 -1.55
C LEU A 57 -3.53 -22.43 -2.87
N VAL A 58 -2.34 -22.64 -3.42
CA VAL A 58 -1.99 -22.06 -4.73
C VAL A 58 -2.50 -22.94 -5.86
N LYS A 59 -3.32 -22.37 -6.74
CA LYS A 59 -3.86 -23.08 -7.93
C LYS A 59 -3.05 -22.80 -9.19
N ALA A 60 -2.55 -21.58 -9.32
CA ALA A 60 -1.58 -21.25 -10.35
C ALA A 60 -0.62 -20.16 -9.90
N THR A 61 0.56 -20.16 -10.51
CA THR A 61 1.51 -19.04 -10.48
C THR A 61 1.79 -18.55 -11.90
N VAL A 62 1.48 -17.29 -12.17
CA VAL A 62 1.80 -16.60 -13.43
C VAL A 62 3.00 -15.68 -13.18
N MET A 63 4.14 -16.01 -13.75
CA MET A 63 5.40 -15.28 -13.60
C MET A 63 5.66 -14.43 -14.85
N ILE A 64 5.37 -13.14 -14.76
CA ILE A 64 5.65 -12.17 -15.82
C ILE A 64 7.13 -11.81 -15.77
N GLU A 65 7.91 -12.26 -16.74
CA GLU A 65 9.36 -12.07 -16.84
C GLU A 65 10.12 -12.32 -15.52
N GLY A 66 9.69 -13.32 -14.74
CA GLY A 66 10.22 -13.57 -13.40
C GLY A 66 10.64 -15.01 -13.15
N GLY A 67 11.35 -15.22 -12.03
CA GLY A 67 11.69 -16.55 -11.49
C GLY A 67 12.93 -17.20 -12.11
N GLY A 68 13.33 -16.76 -13.32
CA GLY A 68 14.50 -17.29 -14.01
C GLY A 68 14.30 -18.74 -14.48
N SER A 69 15.39 -19.48 -14.62
CA SER A 69 15.40 -20.91 -14.98
C SER A 69 15.99 -21.74 -13.82
N GLY A 70 15.80 -23.06 -13.88
CA GLY A 70 16.43 -23.99 -12.95
C GLY A 70 17.96 -23.84 -12.94
N PHE A 71 18.54 -23.69 -11.75
CA PHE A 71 19.99 -23.57 -11.52
C PHE A 71 20.70 -22.42 -12.25
N ALA A 72 19.93 -21.42 -12.71
CA ALA A 72 20.46 -20.21 -13.34
C ALA A 72 20.63 -19.07 -12.32
N GLY A 73 21.61 -18.18 -12.55
CA GLY A 73 21.86 -17.03 -11.68
C GLY A 73 22.10 -17.45 -10.23
N GLY A 74 21.29 -16.94 -9.30
CA GLY A 74 21.35 -17.30 -7.88
C GLY A 74 20.50 -18.50 -7.46
N ASN A 75 19.77 -19.14 -8.39
CA ASN A 75 18.78 -20.18 -8.05
C ASN A 75 19.43 -21.52 -7.72
N ARG A 76 20.07 -21.63 -6.55
CA ARG A 76 20.83 -22.81 -6.15
C ARG A 76 19.97 -24.06 -5.88
N TRP A 77 18.71 -23.88 -5.51
CA TRP A 77 17.80 -24.94 -5.09
C TRP A 77 16.73 -25.24 -6.15
N GLY A 78 17.12 -25.26 -7.43
CA GLY A 78 16.19 -25.38 -8.55
C GLY A 78 15.83 -24.01 -9.10
N MET A 79 14.59 -23.55 -8.89
CA MET A 79 14.16 -22.18 -9.24
C MET A 79 14.11 -21.23 -8.02
N SER A 80 14.76 -21.60 -6.94
CA SER A 80 14.84 -20.80 -5.71
C SER A 80 16.28 -20.62 -5.24
N THR A 81 16.49 -19.53 -4.50
CA THR A 81 17.76 -19.26 -3.80
C THR A 81 17.79 -19.83 -2.37
N ILE A 82 16.68 -20.39 -1.90
CA ILE A 82 16.52 -20.98 -0.56
C ILE A 82 16.03 -22.43 -0.69
N PRO A 83 16.30 -23.30 0.31
CA PRO A 83 15.86 -24.69 0.28
C PRO A 83 14.35 -24.85 0.11
N VAL A 84 13.98 -25.87 -0.67
CA VAL A 84 12.59 -26.30 -0.92
C VAL A 84 12.48 -27.81 -0.73
N THR A 85 11.25 -28.30 -0.61
CA THR A 85 11.00 -29.74 -0.47
C THR A 85 11.34 -30.51 -1.76
N TRP A 86 12.28 -31.46 -1.68
CA TRP A 86 12.70 -32.35 -2.77
C TRP A 86 12.38 -33.81 -2.47
N ASP A 87 12.13 -34.60 -3.52
CA ASP A 87 11.97 -36.05 -3.46
C ASP A 87 12.84 -36.76 -4.52
N PRO A 88 13.86 -37.55 -4.14
CA PRO A 88 14.34 -37.77 -2.77
C PRO A 88 14.91 -36.50 -2.10
N PRO A 89 14.98 -36.42 -0.75
CA PRO A 89 15.45 -35.24 -0.02
C PRO A 89 16.89 -34.81 -0.36
N VAL A 90 17.13 -33.50 -0.39
CA VAL A 90 18.43 -32.88 -0.72
C VAL A 90 18.91 -32.06 0.48
N GLY A 91 20.09 -32.38 1.01
CA GLY A 91 20.71 -31.64 2.12
C GLY A 91 21.63 -30.51 1.64
N ASP A 92 22.29 -30.70 0.50
CA ASP A 92 23.14 -29.72 -0.17
C ASP A 92 22.78 -29.60 -1.66
N PRO A 93 22.66 -28.38 -2.22
CA PRO A 93 22.23 -28.20 -3.61
C PRO A 93 23.19 -28.81 -4.65
N SER A 94 24.46 -29.03 -4.30
CA SER A 94 25.47 -29.67 -5.16
C SER A 94 25.28 -31.19 -5.32
N GLU A 95 24.41 -31.80 -4.50
CA GLU A 95 23.95 -33.18 -4.68
C GLU A 95 23.15 -33.34 -5.97
N ILE A 96 22.49 -32.28 -6.44
CA ILE A 96 21.73 -32.30 -7.69
C ILE A 96 22.71 -32.13 -8.84
N LYS A 97 23.01 -33.22 -9.56
CA LYS A 97 23.84 -33.13 -10.77
C LYS A 97 23.02 -32.52 -11.90
N VAL A 98 23.65 -31.62 -12.64
CA VAL A 98 22.99 -30.84 -13.70
C VAL A 98 23.83 -30.85 -14.96
N ARG A 99 23.15 -30.85 -16.09
CA ARG A 99 23.73 -30.74 -17.43
C ARG A 99 23.22 -29.49 -18.11
N TYR A 100 24.09 -28.84 -18.88
CA TYR A 100 23.70 -27.72 -19.72
C TYR A 100 23.01 -28.22 -20.99
N VAL A 101 21.89 -27.58 -21.32
CA VAL A 101 21.12 -27.81 -22.54
C VAL A 101 21.25 -26.55 -23.39
N ALA A 102 21.95 -26.66 -24.52
CA ALA A 102 22.01 -25.58 -25.51
C ALA A 102 20.63 -25.39 -26.14
N ASN A 103 20.30 -24.14 -26.48
CA ASN A 103 19.06 -23.83 -27.18
C ASN A 103 19.26 -23.91 -28.69
N SER A 104 18.27 -24.45 -29.41
CA SER A 104 18.28 -24.50 -30.87
C SER A 104 17.71 -23.24 -31.52
N GLU A 105 16.93 -22.45 -30.78
CA GLU A 105 16.44 -21.16 -31.25
C GLU A 105 17.56 -20.10 -31.16
N PRO A 106 17.84 -19.35 -32.24
CA PRO A 106 18.79 -18.23 -32.20
C PRO A 106 18.43 -17.23 -31.11
N ASP A 107 19.46 -16.64 -30.49
CA ASP A 107 19.35 -15.61 -29.45
C ASP A 107 18.69 -16.03 -28.14
N VAL A 108 18.18 -17.27 -28.03
CA VAL A 108 17.64 -17.81 -26.79
C VAL A 108 18.74 -18.52 -26.01
N ASN A 109 18.91 -18.14 -24.73
CA ASN A 109 19.90 -18.76 -23.88
C ASN A 109 19.61 -20.26 -23.66
N GLY A 110 20.67 -21.05 -23.54
CA GLY A 110 20.58 -22.40 -22.99
C GLY A 110 20.31 -22.38 -21.48
N TYR A 111 20.01 -23.54 -20.92
CA TYR A 111 19.57 -23.68 -19.53
C TYR A 111 20.06 -24.98 -18.91
N PHE A 112 19.96 -25.11 -17.59
CA PHE A 112 20.35 -26.32 -16.87
C PHE A 112 19.15 -27.22 -16.60
N LEU A 113 19.33 -28.51 -16.82
CA LEU A 113 18.43 -29.57 -16.36
C LEU A 113 19.17 -30.52 -15.44
N GLN A 114 18.43 -31.25 -14.62
CA GLN A 114 18.99 -32.32 -13.80
C GLN A 114 19.52 -33.44 -14.70
N GLU A 115 20.58 -34.11 -14.27
CA GLU A 115 20.92 -35.43 -14.78
C GLU A 115 19.90 -36.45 -14.27
N GLU A 116 19.68 -37.52 -15.02
CA GLU A 116 18.72 -38.56 -14.64
C GLU A 116 19.38 -39.59 -13.67
N PRO A 117 18.63 -40.11 -12.68
CA PRO A 117 17.22 -39.84 -12.39
C PRO A 117 17.00 -38.47 -11.72
N ALA A 118 16.11 -37.66 -12.30
CA ALA A 118 15.80 -36.33 -11.79
C ALA A 118 14.97 -36.39 -10.50
N ARG A 119 15.34 -35.54 -9.53
CA ARG A 119 14.56 -35.35 -8.29
C ARG A 119 13.32 -34.51 -8.57
N ARG A 120 12.29 -34.70 -7.74
CA ARG A 120 10.96 -34.09 -7.89
C ARG A 120 10.71 -32.99 -6.86
N LEU A 121 9.82 -32.08 -7.20
CA LEU A 121 9.31 -31.01 -6.32
C LEU A 121 7.85 -31.34 -5.94
N PRO A 122 7.62 -32.22 -4.93
CA PRO A 122 6.29 -32.75 -4.64
C PRO A 122 5.27 -31.67 -4.31
N ASN A 123 5.67 -30.59 -3.62
CA ASN A 123 4.78 -29.50 -3.23
C ASN A 123 4.32 -28.64 -4.42
N LEU A 124 5.03 -28.68 -5.56
CA LEU A 124 4.63 -27.94 -6.76
C LEU A 124 3.88 -28.81 -7.78
N ARG A 125 3.75 -30.12 -7.53
CA ARG A 125 3.19 -31.09 -8.49
C ARG A 125 1.84 -30.67 -9.09
N ASN A 126 0.97 -30.10 -8.27
CA ASN A 126 -0.41 -29.76 -8.62
C ASN A 126 -0.63 -28.27 -8.92
N VAL A 127 0.44 -27.46 -8.92
CA VAL A 127 0.37 -26.03 -9.19
C VAL A 127 0.59 -25.81 -10.67
N ALA A 128 -0.32 -25.10 -11.33
CA ALA A 128 -0.11 -24.69 -12.72
C ALA A 128 0.86 -23.51 -12.78
N VAL A 129 1.85 -23.56 -13.66
CA VAL A 129 2.88 -22.52 -13.79
C VAL A 129 2.90 -21.95 -15.20
N LEU A 130 2.78 -20.63 -15.32
CA LEU A 130 2.95 -19.91 -16.58
C LEU A 130 4.12 -18.94 -16.46
N THR A 131 5.06 -18.98 -17.40
CA THR A 131 6.08 -17.93 -17.58
C THR A 131 5.70 -17.06 -18.76
N VAL A 132 5.62 -15.73 -18.56
CA VAL A 132 5.22 -14.78 -19.62
C VAL A 132 6.41 -13.92 -20.06
N THR A 133 6.68 -14.04 -21.35
CA THR A 133 7.65 -13.37 -22.24
C THR A 133 7.24 -12.07 -22.96
N SER A 134 7.86 -10.89 -22.80
CA SER A 134 7.60 -9.75 -23.72
C SER A 134 8.63 -9.58 -24.83
N ALA A 135 8.24 -8.97 -25.95
CA ALA A 135 9.06 -8.86 -27.15
C ALA A 135 10.20 -7.81 -27.08
N ALA A 136 10.09 -6.81 -26.21
CA ALA A 136 11.01 -5.68 -26.11
C ALA A 136 11.64 -5.53 -24.70
N GLY A 137 11.65 -6.61 -23.92
CA GLY A 137 12.31 -6.69 -22.61
C GLY A 137 13.60 -7.52 -22.64
N GLN A 138 14.33 -7.56 -21.52
CA GLN A 138 15.48 -8.46 -21.36
C GLN A 138 15.11 -9.94 -21.50
N ALA A 139 13.84 -10.28 -21.28
CA ALA A 139 13.31 -11.63 -21.45
C ALA A 139 12.77 -11.90 -22.88
N ALA A 140 13.02 -11.01 -23.85
CA ALA A 140 12.55 -11.16 -25.23
C ALA A 140 12.94 -12.46 -25.92
N PRO A 141 14.15 -13.02 -25.71
CA PRO A 141 14.46 -14.33 -26.25
C PRO A 141 13.54 -15.45 -25.74
N GLY A 142 12.93 -15.27 -24.58
CA GLY A 142 12.15 -16.29 -23.88
C GLY A 142 12.94 -16.98 -22.77
N ASN A 143 12.23 -17.83 -22.05
CA ASN A 143 12.71 -18.63 -20.93
C ASN A 143 12.18 -20.07 -21.01
N PRO A 144 12.54 -20.84 -22.06
CA PRO A 144 12.10 -22.23 -22.21
C PRO A 144 12.66 -23.17 -21.12
N GLY A 145 13.75 -22.75 -20.44
CA GLY A 145 14.35 -23.52 -19.35
C GLY A 145 13.48 -23.62 -18.10
N ALA A 146 12.65 -22.62 -17.82
CA ALA A 146 11.72 -22.64 -16.69
C ALA A 146 10.68 -23.79 -16.80
N PRO A 147 9.84 -23.85 -17.85
CA PRO A 147 8.90 -24.96 -17.98
C PRO A 147 9.60 -26.30 -18.18
N ALA A 148 10.77 -26.34 -18.83
CA ALA A 148 11.53 -27.58 -19.00
C ALA A 148 11.98 -28.16 -17.64
N PHE A 149 12.59 -27.34 -16.79
CA PHE A 149 12.99 -27.75 -15.44
C PHE A 149 11.79 -28.17 -14.59
N LEU A 150 10.71 -27.36 -14.57
CA LEU A 150 9.53 -27.66 -13.76
C LEU A 150 8.85 -28.98 -14.18
N LYS A 151 8.74 -29.23 -15.49
CA LYS A 151 8.25 -30.52 -16.01
C LYS A 151 9.15 -31.68 -15.58
N GLN A 152 10.47 -31.52 -15.71
CA GLN A 152 11.43 -32.53 -15.25
C GLN A 152 11.29 -32.79 -13.74
N ALA A 153 11.04 -31.75 -12.95
CA ALA A 153 10.80 -31.86 -11.52
C ALA A 153 9.40 -32.39 -11.14
N GLY A 154 8.55 -32.74 -12.11
CA GLY A 154 7.24 -33.38 -11.87
C GLY A 154 6.07 -32.41 -11.71
N VAL A 155 6.23 -31.13 -12.03
CA VAL A 155 5.11 -30.17 -12.12
C VAL A 155 4.27 -30.51 -13.34
N ARG A 156 2.96 -30.73 -13.14
CA ARG A 156 2.06 -31.24 -14.19
C ARG A 156 1.82 -30.24 -15.32
N VAL A 157 1.67 -28.96 -14.98
CA VAL A 157 1.38 -27.89 -15.94
C VAL A 157 2.45 -26.81 -15.74
N ALA A 158 3.36 -26.69 -16.70
CA ALA A 158 4.35 -25.63 -16.75
C ALA A 158 4.55 -25.17 -18.19
N GLU A 159 4.18 -23.95 -18.51
CA GLU A 159 4.17 -23.43 -19.88
C GLU A 159 4.87 -22.08 -19.98
N GLU A 160 5.29 -21.75 -21.19
CA GLU A 160 5.81 -20.44 -21.54
C GLU A 160 4.87 -19.79 -22.55
N LEU A 161 4.41 -18.58 -22.24
CA LEU A 161 3.71 -17.70 -23.16
C LEU A 161 4.67 -16.59 -23.60
N ARG A 162 5.18 -16.69 -24.83
CA ARG A 162 5.92 -15.59 -25.46
C ARG A 162 4.94 -14.72 -26.23
N LEU A 163 4.74 -13.48 -25.77
CA LEU A 163 3.78 -12.54 -26.38
C LEU A 163 4.03 -12.38 -27.89
N ALA A 164 5.30 -12.29 -28.30
CA ALA A 164 5.68 -12.20 -29.70
C ALA A 164 5.17 -13.38 -30.55
N LYS A 165 5.13 -14.59 -29.99
CA LYS A 165 4.66 -15.81 -30.69
C LYS A 165 3.13 -15.86 -30.82
N VAL A 166 2.40 -15.06 -30.05
CA VAL A 166 0.93 -14.91 -30.16
C VAL A 166 0.53 -13.59 -30.83
N GLY A 167 1.48 -12.92 -31.51
CA GLY A 167 1.22 -11.71 -32.29
C GLY A 167 1.24 -10.40 -31.48
N ILE A 168 1.50 -10.44 -30.17
CA ILE A 168 1.57 -9.27 -29.30
C ILE A 168 3.01 -8.76 -29.26
N GLN A 169 3.24 -7.54 -29.75
CA GLN A 169 4.57 -6.98 -30.01
C GLN A 169 4.76 -5.64 -29.30
N GLY A 170 6.02 -5.20 -29.20
CA GLY A 170 6.38 -3.87 -28.69
C GLY A 170 6.33 -3.71 -27.18
N ASN A 171 5.82 -4.71 -26.44
CA ASN A 171 5.78 -4.66 -24.99
C ASN A 171 7.14 -4.81 -24.34
N SER A 172 7.42 -3.99 -23.33
CA SER A 172 8.66 -4.04 -22.55
C SER A 172 8.49 -4.85 -21.26
N HIS A 173 9.52 -4.78 -20.40
CA HIS A 173 9.50 -5.37 -19.07
C HIS A 173 8.27 -4.97 -18.23
N MET A 174 7.64 -3.83 -18.51
CA MET A 174 6.52 -3.26 -17.75
C MET A 174 5.16 -3.44 -18.46
N MET A 175 4.98 -4.51 -19.24
CA MET A 175 3.77 -4.78 -20.05
C MET A 175 2.41 -4.61 -19.35
N MET A 176 2.35 -4.76 -18.02
CA MET A 176 1.13 -4.62 -17.23
C MET A 176 0.64 -3.17 -17.05
N VAL A 177 1.49 -2.17 -17.33
CA VAL A 177 1.13 -0.74 -17.27
C VAL A 177 1.21 -0.04 -18.63
N GLU A 178 1.49 -0.78 -19.70
CA GLU A 178 1.65 -0.24 -21.04
C GLU A 178 0.32 -0.04 -21.77
N LYS A 179 0.31 0.67 -22.89
CA LYS A 179 -0.92 1.12 -23.57
C LYS A 179 -1.87 -0.03 -23.95
N ASN A 180 -1.31 -1.18 -24.34
CA ASN A 180 -2.06 -2.38 -24.72
C ASN A 180 -2.10 -3.45 -23.60
N HIS A 181 -1.94 -3.07 -22.32
CA HIS A 181 -1.95 -4.01 -21.19
C HIS A 181 -3.16 -4.97 -21.16
N ARG A 182 -4.32 -4.56 -21.71
CA ARG A 182 -5.49 -5.45 -21.86
C ARG A 182 -5.28 -6.57 -22.88
N GLU A 183 -4.64 -6.24 -24.00
CA GLU A 183 -4.27 -7.23 -25.03
C GLU A 183 -3.27 -8.23 -24.46
N VAL A 184 -2.30 -7.76 -23.67
CA VAL A 184 -1.34 -8.61 -22.94
C VAL A 184 -2.02 -9.53 -21.92
N LEU A 185 -3.02 -9.01 -21.19
CA LEU A 185 -3.71 -9.76 -20.15
C LEU A 185 -4.58 -10.88 -20.71
N GLN A 186 -5.19 -10.70 -21.89
CA GLN A 186 -6.14 -11.66 -22.45
C GLN A 186 -5.58 -13.09 -22.61
N PRO A 187 -4.43 -13.35 -23.26
CA PRO A 187 -3.91 -14.71 -23.39
C PRO A 187 -3.48 -15.33 -22.05
N ILE A 188 -3.19 -14.51 -21.04
CA ILE A 188 -2.96 -14.99 -19.66
C ILE A 188 -4.27 -15.48 -19.05
N LEU A 189 -5.37 -14.75 -19.24
CA LEU A 189 -6.70 -15.16 -18.78
C LEU A 189 -7.15 -16.44 -19.49
N ASP A 190 -6.99 -16.52 -20.81
CA ASP A 190 -7.33 -17.72 -21.58
C ASP A 190 -6.56 -18.95 -21.09
N TRP A 191 -5.28 -18.75 -20.73
CA TRP A 191 -4.46 -19.81 -20.12
C TRP A 191 -4.96 -20.20 -18.73
N LEU A 192 -5.36 -19.24 -17.90
CA LEU A 192 -5.90 -19.50 -16.57
C LEU A 192 -7.23 -20.27 -16.65
N ASP A 193 -8.15 -19.85 -17.52
CA ASP A 193 -9.44 -20.51 -17.71
C ASP A 193 -9.28 -21.97 -18.17
N LYS A 194 -8.26 -22.25 -18.99
CA LYS A 194 -7.93 -23.60 -19.44
C LYS A 194 -7.35 -24.47 -18.32
N ASN A 195 -6.50 -23.92 -17.45
CA ASN A 195 -5.63 -24.70 -16.57
C ASN A 195 -6.01 -24.66 -15.08
N VAL A 196 -6.84 -23.70 -14.66
CA VAL A 196 -7.28 -23.54 -13.28
C VAL A 196 -8.75 -23.95 -13.18
N THR A 197 -8.99 -25.10 -12.54
CA THR A 197 -10.35 -25.64 -12.36
C THR A 197 -10.81 -25.55 -10.90
N GLY A 198 -12.12 -25.39 -10.71
CA GLY A 198 -12.76 -25.36 -9.40
C GLY A 198 -13.08 -23.95 -8.88
N SER A 199 -14.03 -23.86 -7.95
CA SER A 199 -14.40 -22.62 -7.26
C SER A 199 -13.65 -22.49 -5.93
N ALA A 200 -13.11 -21.31 -5.63
CA ALA A 200 -12.65 -21.00 -4.29
C ALA A 200 -13.86 -20.70 -3.37
N PRO A 201 -13.84 -21.11 -2.09
CA PRO A 201 -14.85 -20.68 -1.14
C PRO A 201 -14.84 -19.16 -1.03
N ALA A 202 -16.01 -18.54 -0.87
CA ALA A 202 -16.11 -17.11 -0.65
C ALA A 202 -15.31 -16.72 0.61
N ILE A 203 -14.50 -15.66 0.50
CA ILE A 203 -13.73 -15.13 1.62
C ILE A 203 -14.72 -14.69 2.71
N ARG A 204 -14.55 -15.22 3.93
CA ARG A 204 -15.39 -14.82 5.07
C ARG A 204 -15.19 -13.33 5.35
N LYS A 205 -16.29 -12.57 5.28
CA LYS A 205 -16.32 -11.17 5.74
C LYS A 205 -16.10 -11.13 7.25
N ARG A 206 -15.04 -10.44 7.70
CA ARG A 206 -14.73 -10.28 9.14
C ARG A 206 -15.48 -9.13 9.81
N GLY A 207 -15.75 -8.05 9.08
CA GLY A 207 -16.46 -6.87 9.58
C GLY A 207 -17.99 -6.93 9.41
N THR A 208 -18.72 -6.23 10.27
CA THR A 208 -20.19 -6.11 10.19
C THR A 208 -20.62 -5.05 9.17
N GLU A 209 -19.86 -3.96 9.05
CA GLU A 209 -20.15 -2.84 8.15
C GLU A 209 -19.76 -3.14 6.69
N SER A 210 -20.39 -2.46 5.74
CA SER A 210 -20.08 -2.64 4.31
C SER A 210 -18.85 -1.82 3.90
N THR A 211 -17.86 -2.49 3.31
CA THR A 211 -16.71 -1.87 2.64
C THR A 211 -16.93 -1.69 1.13
N ALA A 212 -18.13 -2.01 0.63
CA ALA A 212 -18.41 -1.92 -0.80
C ALA A 212 -18.31 -0.47 -1.30
N MET A 213 -17.62 -0.29 -2.42
CA MET A 213 -17.50 0.98 -3.15
C MET A 213 -17.79 0.73 -4.63
N ARG A 214 -18.66 1.55 -5.22
CA ARG A 214 -18.87 1.59 -6.67
C ARG A 214 -18.12 2.80 -7.20
N LEU A 215 -17.04 2.57 -7.93
CA LEU A 215 -16.10 3.61 -8.37
C LEU A 215 -16.20 3.77 -9.89
N SER A 216 -16.32 5.02 -10.36
CA SER A 216 -16.10 5.34 -11.78
C SER A 216 -14.62 5.40 -12.11
N ASN A 217 -13.79 5.76 -11.12
CA ASN A 217 -12.35 5.84 -11.29
C ASN A 217 -11.60 5.59 -9.98
N MET A 218 -10.44 4.95 -10.06
CA MET A 218 -9.51 4.73 -8.97
C MET A 218 -8.09 4.70 -9.53
N GLY A 219 -7.17 5.35 -8.83
CA GLY A 219 -5.78 5.31 -9.20
C GLY A 219 -4.92 6.06 -8.21
N TYR A 220 -3.72 6.42 -8.65
CA TYR A 220 -2.78 7.17 -7.84
C TYR A 220 -1.91 8.07 -8.71
N PHE A 221 -1.26 9.03 -8.06
CA PHE A 221 -0.17 9.83 -8.63
C PHE A 221 0.72 10.33 -7.48
N TRP A 222 1.86 10.92 -7.83
CA TRP A 222 2.67 11.69 -6.89
C TRP A 222 2.57 13.18 -7.23
N VAL A 223 2.74 14.01 -6.22
CA VAL A 223 2.98 15.45 -6.36
C VAL A 223 4.36 15.81 -5.79
N GLY A 224 4.97 16.84 -6.37
CA GLY A 224 6.30 17.37 -6.07
C GLY A 224 7.41 16.33 -6.12
N ALA A 225 7.41 15.56 -7.21
CA ALA A 225 8.51 14.71 -7.62
C ALA A 225 9.68 15.59 -8.12
N GLU A 226 10.48 16.09 -7.19
CA GLU A 226 11.67 16.88 -7.51
C GLU A 226 12.84 15.98 -7.88
N VAL A 227 13.57 16.34 -8.93
CA VAL A 227 14.71 15.57 -9.43
C VAL A 227 16.01 16.18 -8.92
N GLN A 228 16.87 15.38 -8.28
CA GLN A 228 18.19 15.79 -7.82
C GLN A 228 19.29 14.92 -8.42
N LYS A 229 20.43 15.53 -8.75
CA LYS A 229 21.66 14.81 -9.12
C LYS A 229 22.48 14.51 -7.87
N LYS A 230 22.91 13.26 -7.73
CA LYS A 230 23.82 12.74 -6.70
C LYS A 230 25.02 12.08 -7.39
N ASP A 231 26.06 11.79 -6.64
CA ASP A 231 27.28 11.17 -7.18
C ASP A 231 27.03 9.77 -7.77
N TYR A 232 26.03 9.06 -7.24
CA TYR A 232 25.64 7.72 -7.71
C TYR A 232 24.50 7.73 -8.75
N GLY A 233 23.96 8.89 -9.12
CA GLY A 233 22.90 9.00 -10.12
C GLY A 233 21.88 10.10 -9.86
N THR A 234 20.79 10.08 -10.62
CA THR A 234 19.69 11.04 -10.52
C THR A 234 18.51 10.41 -9.77
N VAL A 235 18.02 11.07 -8.73
CA VAL A 235 16.97 10.56 -7.83
C VAL A 235 15.77 11.51 -7.75
N VAL A 236 14.60 10.95 -7.47
CA VAL A 236 13.38 11.72 -7.15
C VAL A 236 13.24 11.86 -5.64
N VAL A 237 12.96 13.06 -5.15
CA VAL A 237 12.91 13.36 -3.72
C VAL A 237 11.73 14.25 -3.33
N GLY A 238 11.29 14.11 -2.08
CA GLY A 238 10.29 14.99 -1.46
C GLY A 238 8.85 14.78 -1.93
N GLN A 239 8.61 13.78 -2.77
CA GLN A 239 7.31 13.47 -3.34
C GLN A 239 6.28 13.06 -2.29
N MET A 240 5.02 13.38 -2.55
CA MET A 240 3.87 12.93 -1.77
C MET A 240 2.98 12.04 -2.64
N TYR A 241 2.76 10.80 -2.20
CA TYR A 241 1.84 9.86 -2.82
C TYR A 241 0.39 10.25 -2.54
N VAL A 242 -0.44 10.13 -3.57
CA VAL A 242 -1.87 10.42 -3.54
C VAL A 242 -2.62 9.27 -4.19
N GLN A 243 -3.51 8.61 -3.46
CA GLN A 243 -4.49 7.68 -4.01
C GLN A 243 -5.84 8.39 -4.13
N TYR A 244 -6.55 8.19 -5.23
CA TYR A 244 -7.88 8.75 -5.41
C TYR A 244 -8.94 7.65 -5.59
N LEU A 245 -10.12 7.90 -5.03
CA LEU A 245 -11.32 7.06 -5.12
C LEU A 245 -12.48 7.96 -5.57
N ILE A 246 -12.95 7.78 -6.81
CA ILE A 246 -14.06 8.56 -7.39
C ILE A 246 -15.31 7.68 -7.45
N PRO A 247 -16.39 8.02 -6.71
CA PRO A 247 -17.61 7.23 -6.75
C PRO A 247 -18.28 7.32 -8.13
N GLU A 248 -18.97 6.25 -8.52
CA GLU A 248 -19.76 6.19 -9.76
C GLU A 248 -20.79 7.33 -9.84
N VAL A 249 -21.35 7.72 -8.68
CA VAL A 249 -22.26 8.85 -8.54
C VAL A 249 -21.67 9.85 -7.55
N VAL A 250 -21.16 10.96 -8.07
CA VAL A 250 -20.69 12.11 -7.27
C VAL A 250 -21.89 12.94 -6.83
N ARG A 251 -22.10 13.03 -5.51
CA ARG A 251 -23.20 13.82 -4.92
C ARG A 251 -22.72 15.10 -4.26
N GLN A 252 -21.44 15.18 -3.96
CA GLN A 252 -20.83 16.27 -3.22
C GLN A 252 -20.01 17.13 -4.18
N PRO A 253 -20.16 18.47 -4.14
CA PRO A 253 -19.55 19.36 -5.12
C PRO A 253 -18.02 19.47 -4.96
N LEU A 254 -17.49 19.12 -3.79
CA LEU A 254 -16.08 19.25 -3.45
C LEU A 254 -15.49 17.87 -3.11
N PRO A 255 -14.26 17.58 -3.58
CA PRO A 255 -13.50 16.45 -3.08
C PRO A 255 -13.05 16.67 -1.64
N ILE A 256 -12.71 15.57 -0.96
CA ILE A 256 -12.08 15.59 0.35
C ILE A 256 -10.68 14.98 0.30
N VAL A 257 -9.71 15.69 0.89
CA VAL A 257 -8.32 15.27 1.06
C VAL A 257 -8.14 14.76 2.49
N LEU A 258 -7.78 13.49 2.67
CA LEU A 258 -7.60 12.83 3.94
C LEU A 258 -6.10 12.70 4.27
N VAL A 259 -5.68 13.33 5.37
CA VAL A 259 -4.27 13.49 5.76
C VAL A 259 -4.01 12.84 7.11
N HIS A 260 -3.28 11.72 7.08
CA HIS A 260 -2.98 10.93 8.26
C HIS A 260 -2.10 11.69 9.27
N GLY A 261 -2.16 11.23 10.52
CA GLY A 261 -1.32 11.74 11.61
C GLY A 261 -0.04 10.96 11.87
N GLY A 262 0.62 11.31 12.97
CA GLY A 262 1.76 10.61 13.59
C GLY A 262 2.77 10.02 12.61
N GLY A 263 3.19 8.79 12.88
CA GLY A 263 3.91 7.97 11.92
C GLY A 263 2.99 7.16 10.99
N GLY A 264 1.74 7.56 10.82
CA GLY A 264 0.75 6.81 10.05
C GLY A 264 0.98 6.80 8.54
N GLN A 265 -0.01 6.29 7.82
CA GLN A 265 -0.15 6.40 6.37
C GLN A 265 -1.66 6.43 6.01
N MET A 266 -1.98 6.57 4.73
CA MET A 266 -3.36 6.72 4.24
C MET A 266 -4.29 5.56 4.62
N THR A 267 -3.74 4.36 4.87
CA THR A 267 -4.52 3.17 5.28
C THR A 267 -5.27 3.37 6.58
N HIS A 268 -4.88 4.35 7.41
CA HIS A 268 -5.62 4.72 8.63
C HIS A 268 -7.08 5.11 8.36
N TYR A 269 -7.40 5.55 7.13
CA TYR A 269 -8.76 5.89 6.73
C TYR A 269 -9.52 4.75 6.05
N LEU A 270 -8.87 3.62 5.74
CA LEU A 270 -9.52 2.45 5.15
C LEU A 270 -10.13 1.52 6.21
N GLY A 271 -9.74 1.62 7.48
CA GLY A 271 -10.20 0.74 8.55
C GLY A 271 -9.30 -0.48 8.73
N LEU A 272 -9.56 -1.28 9.77
CA LEU A 272 -8.71 -2.42 10.18
C LEU A 272 -9.47 -3.75 10.11
N ASP A 273 -8.76 -4.80 9.68
CA ASP A 273 -9.19 -6.21 9.64
C ASP A 273 -10.61 -6.41 9.06
N GLY A 274 -10.87 -5.77 7.90
CA GLY A 274 -12.13 -5.91 7.17
C GLY A 274 -13.28 -5.02 7.65
N ASN A 275 -13.04 -4.13 8.61
CA ASN A 275 -13.99 -3.09 8.99
C ASN A 275 -13.89 -1.86 8.07
N ALA A 276 -15.01 -1.20 7.83
CA ALA A 276 -15.04 0.03 7.05
C ALA A 276 -14.43 1.21 7.84
N GLY A 277 -13.49 1.92 7.21
CA GLY A 277 -12.99 3.23 7.67
C GLY A 277 -13.67 4.42 7.00
N TRP A 278 -13.28 5.64 7.39
CA TRP A 278 -13.90 6.89 6.90
C TRP A 278 -13.80 7.10 5.39
N ALA A 279 -12.78 6.59 4.70
CA ALA A 279 -12.70 6.67 3.24
C ALA A 279 -13.88 5.94 2.56
N HIS A 280 -14.28 4.78 3.10
CA HIS A 280 -15.46 4.04 2.62
C HIS A 280 -16.72 4.88 2.79
N TYR A 281 -16.90 5.50 3.97
CA TYR A 281 -18.08 6.31 4.25
C TYR A 281 -18.14 7.56 3.37
N TYR A 282 -17.02 8.22 3.11
CA TYR A 282 -16.97 9.34 2.18
C TYR A 282 -17.38 8.95 0.75
N VAL A 283 -16.78 7.87 0.21
CA VAL A 283 -17.13 7.37 -1.13
C VAL A 283 -18.61 6.99 -1.21
N GLN A 284 -19.13 6.28 -0.20
CA GLN A 284 -20.55 5.88 -0.14
C GLN A 284 -21.51 7.08 -0.06
N ASN A 285 -21.05 8.20 0.51
CA ASN A 285 -21.77 9.47 0.56
C ASN A 285 -21.54 10.38 -0.68
N GLY A 286 -20.86 9.88 -1.71
CA GLY A 286 -20.71 10.57 -2.99
C GLY A 286 -19.63 11.65 -3.00
N TYR A 287 -18.67 11.60 -2.07
CA TYR A 287 -17.45 12.42 -2.10
C TYR A 287 -16.41 11.78 -3.01
N GLN A 288 -15.73 12.62 -3.80
CA GLN A 288 -14.45 12.25 -4.40
C GLN A 288 -13.39 12.27 -3.29
N VAL A 289 -12.64 11.19 -3.11
CA VAL A 289 -11.73 11.04 -1.96
C VAL A 289 -10.29 10.98 -2.44
N TYR A 290 -9.43 11.81 -1.86
CA TYR A 290 -7.99 11.82 -2.06
C TYR A 290 -7.30 11.48 -0.74
N LEU A 291 -6.50 10.41 -0.76
CA LEU A 291 -5.81 9.81 0.36
C LEU A 291 -4.31 10.06 0.19
N VAL A 292 -3.66 10.76 1.12
CA VAL A 292 -2.23 11.08 0.98
C VAL A 292 -1.37 10.27 1.93
N ASP A 293 -0.18 9.88 1.47
CA ASP A 293 0.93 9.54 2.36
C ASP A 293 1.89 10.72 2.39
N ARG A 294 2.01 11.41 3.53
CA ARG A 294 2.89 12.59 3.65
C ARG A 294 4.33 12.20 3.32
N PRO A 295 5.15 13.11 2.76
CA PRO A 295 6.60 12.89 2.59
C PRO A 295 7.21 12.31 3.87
N GLY A 296 7.91 11.17 3.77
CA GLY A 296 8.35 10.40 4.95
C GLY A 296 7.63 9.09 5.19
N HIS A 297 6.42 8.92 4.66
CA HIS A 297 5.50 7.88 5.11
C HIS A 297 4.97 7.02 3.97
N GLY A 298 4.57 5.78 4.29
CA GLY A 298 3.91 4.88 3.35
C GLY A 298 4.62 4.79 1.99
N ARG A 299 3.90 5.15 0.92
CA ARG A 299 4.36 5.12 -0.47
C ARG A 299 5.12 6.39 -0.91
N SER A 300 5.48 7.25 0.05
CA SER A 300 6.32 8.45 -0.11
C SER A 300 7.70 8.24 0.51
N PRO A 301 8.59 7.46 -0.14
CA PRO A 301 9.88 7.09 0.40
C PRO A 301 10.80 8.31 0.57
N VAL A 302 11.78 8.19 1.48
CA VAL A 302 12.76 9.24 1.77
C VAL A 302 14.14 8.81 1.32
N SER A 303 14.80 9.70 0.58
CA SER A 303 16.23 9.61 0.29
C SER A 303 16.99 10.26 1.44
N LEU A 304 17.64 9.47 2.31
CA LEU A 304 18.29 9.96 3.52
C LEU A 304 19.47 10.90 3.24
N ASP A 305 20.16 10.67 2.12
CA ASP A 305 21.25 11.50 1.59
C ASP A 305 20.77 12.84 1.01
N ALA A 306 19.49 12.96 0.63
CA ALA A 306 18.94 14.18 0.05
C ALA A 306 18.12 15.00 1.05
N LEU A 307 17.35 14.32 1.93
CA LEU A 307 16.42 14.96 2.85
C LEU A 307 16.86 14.85 4.32
N GLY A 308 18.01 14.23 4.58
CA GLY A 308 18.54 14.01 5.91
C GLY A 308 17.91 12.80 6.62
N PRO A 309 18.28 12.57 7.89
CA PRO A 309 17.77 11.44 8.66
C PRO A 309 16.27 11.56 8.94
N ILE A 310 15.59 10.42 8.97
CA ILE A 310 14.21 10.32 9.47
C ILE A 310 14.21 10.10 10.98
N GLY A 311 13.09 10.42 11.62
CA GLY A 311 12.86 10.09 13.02
C GLY A 311 12.83 8.57 13.27
N ASN A 312 12.83 8.18 14.54
CA ASN A 312 12.62 6.79 14.91
C ASN A 312 11.23 6.32 14.48
N LEU A 313 11.12 5.07 14.01
CA LEU A 313 9.84 4.43 13.83
C LEU A 313 9.05 4.49 15.15
N PRO A 314 7.75 4.80 15.13
CA PRO A 314 6.94 4.83 16.35
C PRO A 314 6.99 3.47 17.06
N MET A 315 7.57 3.44 18.25
CA MET A 315 7.53 2.26 19.11
C MET A 315 6.08 2.04 19.58
N HIS A 316 5.67 0.78 19.76
CA HIS A 316 4.35 0.45 20.33
C HIS A 316 4.03 1.26 21.59
N ALA A 317 5.00 1.43 22.49
CA ALA A 317 4.84 2.19 23.73
C ALA A 317 4.34 3.62 23.51
N GLY A 318 4.66 4.24 22.36
CA GLY A 318 4.23 5.60 22.00
C GLY A 318 2.78 5.72 21.51
N ILE A 319 2.13 4.61 21.16
CA ILE A 319 0.75 4.63 20.62
C ILE A 319 -0.24 3.76 21.40
N VAL A 320 0.25 2.71 22.07
CA VAL A 320 -0.56 1.72 22.81
C VAL A 320 -1.41 2.41 23.86
N ALA A 321 -0.93 3.48 24.49
CA ALA A 321 -1.69 4.22 25.48
C ALA A 321 -3.04 4.74 24.94
N ASP A 322 -3.10 5.18 23.68
CA ASP A 322 -4.35 5.61 23.04
C ASP A 322 -5.31 4.43 22.83
N PHE A 323 -4.80 3.27 22.40
CA PHE A 323 -5.61 2.05 22.23
C PHE A 323 -6.10 1.45 23.54
N VAL A 324 -5.24 1.42 24.57
CA VAL A 324 -5.62 0.96 25.91
C VAL A 324 -6.74 1.83 26.47
N ARG A 325 -6.67 3.16 26.33
CA ARG A 325 -7.76 4.05 26.76
C ARG A 325 -9.08 3.73 26.05
N ALA A 326 -9.05 3.48 24.74
CA ALA A 326 -10.24 3.06 24.01
C ALA A 326 -10.73 1.63 24.39
N ALA A 327 -9.83 0.75 24.82
CA ALA A 327 -10.14 -0.63 25.22
C ALA A 327 -10.70 -0.75 26.64
N THR A 328 -10.30 0.13 27.55
CA THR A 328 -10.72 0.11 28.96
C THR A 328 -11.73 1.21 29.30
N GLY A 329 -11.90 2.20 28.42
CA GLY A 329 -12.88 3.27 28.56
C GLY A 329 -14.33 2.76 28.58
N THR A 330 -15.21 3.58 29.16
CA THR A 330 -16.66 3.33 29.19
C THR A 330 -17.38 4.44 28.41
N PRO A 331 -18.09 4.13 27.32
CA PRO A 331 -18.20 2.82 26.66
C PRO A 331 -16.90 2.40 25.98
N ARG A 332 -16.72 1.08 25.81
CA ARG A 332 -15.55 0.49 25.15
C ARG A 332 -15.55 0.76 23.65
N ARG A 333 -14.47 1.36 23.14
CA ARG A 333 -14.31 1.75 21.72
C ARG A 333 -13.24 0.96 20.96
N TRP A 334 -12.56 0.02 21.60
CA TRP A 334 -11.59 -0.86 20.93
C TRP A 334 -11.91 -2.34 21.16
N THR A 335 -11.80 -3.13 20.09
CA THR A 335 -11.88 -4.59 20.14
C THR A 335 -10.50 -5.15 20.47
N GLY A 336 -10.39 -6.05 21.45
CA GLY A 336 -9.08 -6.54 21.91
C GLY A 336 -8.50 -5.69 23.05
N THR A 337 -7.30 -6.04 23.51
CA THR A 337 -6.71 -5.46 24.72
C THR A 337 -6.16 -4.05 24.53
N GLY A 338 -5.87 -3.66 23.28
CA GLY A 338 -5.17 -2.42 22.94
C GLY A 338 -3.68 -2.44 23.29
N GLN A 339 -3.15 -3.56 23.81
CA GLN A 339 -1.77 -3.71 24.25
C GLN A 339 -0.84 -4.22 23.13
N VAL A 340 0.47 -4.24 23.39
CA VAL A 340 1.43 -4.98 22.56
C VAL A 340 1.01 -6.44 22.46
N GLY A 341 1.00 -6.99 21.25
CA GLY A 341 0.51 -8.35 20.98
C GLY A 341 -1.00 -8.45 20.77
N ASP A 342 -1.75 -7.34 20.87
CA ASP A 342 -3.09 -7.27 20.29
C ASP A 342 -2.97 -7.28 18.76
N PRO A 343 -3.53 -8.27 18.06
CA PRO A 343 -3.41 -8.38 16.60
C PRO A 343 -3.86 -7.13 15.84
N LEU A 344 -4.86 -6.39 16.34
CA LEU A 344 -5.33 -5.17 15.68
C LEU A 344 -4.37 -4.00 15.87
N VAL A 345 -3.70 -3.92 17.03
CA VAL A 345 -2.67 -2.91 17.28
C VAL A 345 -1.43 -3.21 16.45
N ASP A 346 -1.02 -4.48 16.38
CA ASP A 346 0.14 -4.88 15.57
C ASP A 346 -0.08 -4.59 14.08
N GLN A 347 -1.29 -4.85 13.56
CA GLN A 347 -1.65 -4.46 12.18
C GLN A 347 -1.64 -2.94 11.97
N PHE A 348 -2.06 -2.15 12.97
CA PHE A 348 -2.02 -0.69 12.89
C PHE A 348 -0.58 -0.13 12.94
N VAL A 349 0.31 -0.75 13.73
CA VAL A 349 1.73 -0.36 13.83
C VAL A 349 2.51 -0.75 12.58
N ALA A 350 2.18 -1.88 11.94
CA ALA A 350 2.97 -2.47 10.86
C ALA A 350 3.24 -1.51 9.68
N GLY A 351 2.34 -0.55 9.45
CA GLY A 351 2.45 0.44 8.39
C GLY A 351 3.14 1.75 8.79
N GLN A 352 3.62 1.89 10.03
CA GLN A 352 4.12 3.18 10.50
C GLN A 352 5.53 3.50 10.04
N ASN A 353 5.77 4.79 9.79
CA ASN A 353 7.08 5.34 9.40
C ASN A 353 7.31 6.69 10.09
N ALA A 354 8.38 7.41 9.72
CA ALA A 354 8.72 8.70 10.30
C ALA A 354 9.10 9.75 9.24
N ALA A 355 8.81 11.01 9.55
CA ALA A 355 9.25 12.15 8.74
C ALA A 355 10.76 12.44 8.89
N PRO A 356 11.35 13.26 8.01
CA PRO A 356 12.65 13.88 8.25
C PRO A 356 12.70 14.60 9.61
N THR A 357 13.83 14.52 10.31
CA THR A 357 13.99 15.14 11.65
C THR A 357 14.05 16.67 11.62
N ASN A 358 14.45 17.25 10.48
CA ASN A 358 14.41 18.69 10.29
C ASN A 358 12.94 19.16 10.15
N GLY A 359 12.41 19.77 11.21
CA GLY A 359 11.02 20.21 11.27
C GLY A 359 10.64 21.27 10.24
N GLU A 360 11.56 22.17 9.88
CA GLU A 360 11.34 23.20 8.86
C GLU A 360 11.24 22.57 7.47
N LEU A 361 12.17 21.67 7.15
CA LEU A 361 12.13 20.90 5.89
C LEU A 361 10.86 20.08 5.79
N MET A 362 10.52 19.34 6.85
CA MET A 362 9.32 18.52 6.93
C MET A 362 8.05 19.34 6.65
N GLN A 363 7.88 20.47 7.34
CA GLN A 363 6.70 21.32 7.14
C GLN A 363 6.71 22.05 5.78
N THR A 364 7.89 22.37 5.25
CA THR A 364 8.02 22.92 3.89
C THR A 364 7.57 21.93 2.84
N LEU A 365 7.96 20.66 2.95
CA LEU A 365 7.47 19.59 2.08
C LEU A 365 5.95 19.45 2.20
N TRP A 366 5.41 19.38 3.42
CA TRP A 366 3.95 19.27 3.63
C TRP A 366 3.16 20.42 3.00
N ARG A 367 3.62 21.66 3.22
CA ARG A 367 3.02 22.87 2.64
C ARG A 367 3.03 22.84 1.13
N THR A 368 4.20 22.62 0.52
CA THR A 368 4.37 22.71 -0.94
C THR A 368 3.70 21.56 -1.67
N ARG A 369 3.79 20.32 -1.17
CA ARG A 369 3.15 19.15 -1.79
C ARG A 369 1.63 19.19 -1.66
N GLY A 370 1.11 19.63 -0.51
CA GLY A 370 -0.32 19.82 -0.36
C GLY A 370 -0.86 20.95 -1.23
N ALA A 371 -0.10 22.03 -1.41
CA ALA A 371 -0.45 23.11 -2.34
C ALA A 371 -0.51 22.63 -3.79
N GLU A 372 0.49 21.88 -4.25
CA GLU A 372 0.51 21.29 -5.60
C GLU A 372 -0.65 20.29 -5.80
N LEU A 373 -1.00 19.51 -4.77
CA LEU A 373 -2.19 18.66 -4.81
C LEU A 373 -3.45 19.50 -5.05
N LEU A 374 -3.66 20.58 -4.30
CA LEU A 374 -4.82 21.45 -4.50
C LEU A 374 -4.80 22.14 -5.87
N ASP A 375 -3.65 22.59 -6.34
CA ASP A 375 -3.50 23.17 -7.69
C ASP A 375 -3.92 22.16 -8.78
N LYS A 376 -3.68 20.86 -8.55
CA LYS A 376 -4.03 19.79 -9.48
C LYS A 376 -5.51 19.39 -9.42
N ILE A 377 -6.12 19.32 -8.24
CA ILE A 377 -7.49 18.79 -8.06
C ILE A 377 -8.56 19.89 -7.97
N GLY A 378 -8.14 21.16 -7.82
CA GLY A 378 -9.03 22.29 -7.61
C GLY A 378 -9.51 22.44 -6.17
N PRO A 379 -10.59 23.21 -5.96
CA PRO A 379 -11.16 23.44 -4.64
C PRO A 379 -11.48 22.16 -3.86
N ALA A 380 -11.10 22.07 -2.59
CA ALA A 380 -11.28 20.86 -1.78
C ALA A 380 -11.55 21.16 -0.29
N ILE A 381 -12.05 20.13 0.40
CA ILE A 381 -12.07 20.05 1.86
C ILE A 381 -10.82 19.30 2.30
N ILE A 382 -10.11 19.79 3.32
CA ILE A 382 -8.99 19.06 3.93
C ILE A 382 -9.42 18.50 5.27
N GLN A 383 -9.26 17.19 5.48
CA GLN A 383 -9.43 16.56 6.78
C GLN A 383 -8.11 15.97 7.26
N THR A 384 -7.70 16.37 8.46
CA THR A 384 -6.43 15.97 9.07
C THR A 384 -6.63 15.25 10.40
N HIS A 385 -5.64 14.44 10.77
CA HIS A 385 -5.55 13.83 12.11
C HIS A 385 -4.19 14.12 12.75
N SER A 386 -4.13 14.44 14.05
CA SER A 386 -2.88 14.49 14.82
C SER A 386 -1.75 15.29 14.16
N ALA A 387 -0.58 14.71 13.91
CA ALA A 387 0.53 15.37 13.19
C ALA A 387 0.21 15.81 11.73
N GLY A 388 -0.96 15.45 11.19
CA GLY A 388 -1.50 16.03 9.95
C GLY A 388 -2.09 17.43 10.14
N GLY A 389 -2.34 17.87 11.38
CA GLY A 389 -2.84 19.23 11.67
C GLY A 389 -1.98 20.34 11.05
N PRO A 390 -0.66 20.37 11.29
CA PRO A 390 0.23 21.36 10.67
C PRO A 390 0.17 21.33 9.13
N PHE A 391 0.07 20.15 8.52
CA PHE A 391 -0.12 20.03 7.07
C PHE A 391 -1.38 20.81 6.63
N GLY A 392 -2.52 20.58 7.29
CA GLY A 392 -3.78 21.25 6.93
C GLY A 392 -3.69 22.78 7.05
N PHE A 393 -3.18 23.29 8.17
CA PHE A 393 -3.09 24.73 8.39
C PHE A 393 -2.14 25.42 7.40
N LEU A 394 -0.98 24.80 7.14
CA LEU A 394 0.00 25.34 6.19
C LEU A 394 -0.54 25.34 4.76
N VAL A 395 -1.17 24.25 4.33
CA VAL A 395 -1.75 24.14 2.98
C VAL A 395 -2.92 25.10 2.81
N ALA A 396 -3.78 25.24 3.81
CA ALA A 396 -4.87 26.21 3.79
C ALA A 396 -4.36 27.66 3.67
N ASN A 397 -3.30 28.00 4.39
CA ASN A 397 -2.68 29.32 4.31
C ASN A 397 -1.95 29.56 2.97
N GLU A 398 -1.42 28.50 2.37
CA GLU A 398 -0.71 28.53 1.08
C GLU A 398 -1.66 28.57 -0.12
N ARG A 399 -2.85 27.95 -0.01
CA ARG A 399 -3.90 27.88 -1.03
C ARG A 399 -5.28 28.20 -0.44
N PRO A 400 -5.50 29.44 0.04
CA PRO A 400 -6.73 29.81 0.73
C PRO A 400 -7.95 29.80 -0.21
N ASN A 401 -7.76 30.12 -1.49
CA ASN A 401 -8.85 30.13 -2.47
C ASN A 401 -9.32 28.72 -2.86
N LEU A 402 -8.45 27.71 -2.71
CA LEU A 402 -8.76 26.31 -3.02
C LEU A 402 -9.19 25.53 -1.77
N THR A 403 -8.87 25.99 -0.57
CA THR A 403 -9.30 25.33 0.67
C THR A 403 -10.69 25.83 1.07
N LYS A 404 -11.72 25.00 0.91
CA LYS A 404 -13.12 25.37 1.19
C LYS A 404 -13.59 25.07 2.60
N ALA A 405 -12.97 24.10 3.26
CA ALA A 405 -13.08 23.87 4.70
C ALA A 405 -11.90 23.03 5.20
N LEU A 406 -11.62 23.13 6.50
CA LEU A 406 -10.63 22.29 7.18
C LEU A 406 -11.26 21.57 8.39
N VAL A 407 -11.15 20.25 8.43
CA VAL A 407 -11.57 19.42 9.58
C VAL A 407 -10.33 18.84 10.23
N CYS A 408 -10.10 19.17 11.50
CA CYS A 408 -8.93 18.74 12.24
C CYS A 408 -9.33 17.86 13.43
N PHE A 409 -9.14 16.54 13.35
CA PHE A 409 -9.31 15.64 14.49
C PHE A 409 -8.04 15.62 15.32
N GLU A 410 -8.09 16.30 16.47
CA GLU A 410 -7.02 16.31 17.47
C GLU A 410 -5.63 16.62 16.90
N GLY A 411 -5.58 17.51 15.91
CA GLY A 411 -4.35 17.82 15.21
C GLY A 411 -3.41 18.71 16.02
N GLY A 412 -2.12 18.51 15.81
CA GLY A 412 -1.10 19.42 16.33
C GLY A 412 -1.28 20.81 15.72
N ALA A 413 -1.06 21.85 16.53
CA ALA A 413 -1.26 23.24 16.13
C ALA A 413 0.03 24.06 16.24
N GLY A 414 1.19 23.43 16.08
CA GLY A 414 2.50 24.10 16.17
C GLY A 414 2.65 25.35 15.28
N PRO A 415 2.10 25.40 14.05
CA PRO A 415 2.12 26.63 13.25
C PRO A 415 1.26 27.78 13.81
N LEU A 416 0.30 27.48 14.70
CA LEU A 416 -0.66 28.45 15.26
C LEU A 416 -0.35 28.82 16.71
N LEU A 417 0.33 27.93 17.44
CA LEU A 417 0.61 28.07 18.86
C LEU A 417 2.12 28.05 19.12
N GLY A 418 2.59 28.98 19.95
CA GLY A 418 3.93 29.00 20.51
C GLY A 418 4.13 27.98 21.64
N GLN A 419 5.32 28.00 22.25
CA GLN A 419 5.61 27.15 23.42
C GLN A 419 4.59 27.37 24.55
N GLY A 420 4.22 26.28 25.23
CA GLY A 420 3.26 26.32 26.33
C GLY A 420 1.81 26.60 25.92
N GLY A 421 1.49 26.58 24.61
CA GLY A 421 0.13 26.82 24.11
C GLY A 421 -0.27 28.29 24.01
N GLN A 422 0.70 29.21 24.12
CA GLN A 422 0.46 30.63 23.87
C GLN A 422 0.12 30.88 22.39
N PRO A 423 -0.67 31.90 22.06
CA PRO A 423 -0.91 32.27 20.67
C PRO A 423 0.41 32.50 19.91
N GLY A 424 0.56 31.83 18.77
CA GLY A 424 1.66 32.05 17.84
C GLY A 424 1.37 33.23 16.89
N THR A 425 2.18 33.35 15.84
CA THR A 425 1.94 34.35 14.78
C THR A 425 0.68 33.99 14.00
N PRO A 426 -0.31 34.90 13.88
CA PRO A 426 -1.51 34.65 13.08
C PRO A 426 -1.19 34.31 11.63
N MET A 427 -1.99 33.42 11.04
CA MET A 427 -1.90 32.99 9.64
C MET A 427 -2.96 33.72 8.80
N PRO A 428 -2.67 34.91 8.23
CA PRO A 428 -3.71 35.81 7.73
C PRO A 428 -4.49 35.27 6.52
N ASN A 429 -3.95 34.32 5.77
CA ASN A 429 -4.64 33.73 4.63
C ASN A 429 -5.73 32.74 5.05
N LEU A 430 -5.84 32.38 6.34
CA LEU A 430 -6.95 31.55 6.84
C LEU A 430 -8.28 32.32 6.93
N ARG A 431 -8.27 33.63 6.65
CA ARG A 431 -9.44 34.50 6.77
C ARG A 431 -10.66 33.95 6.03
N GLY A 432 -11.76 33.78 6.77
CA GLY A 432 -13.04 33.36 6.23
C GLY A 432 -13.17 31.87 5.91
N ILE A 433 -12.12 31.07 6.10
CA ILE A 433 -12.18 29.62 5.87
C ILE A 433 -12.91 28.96 7.04
N PRO A 434 -13.98 28.17 6.81
CA PRO A 434 -14.60 27.35 7.85
C PRO A 434 -13.65 26.28 8.37
N MET A 435 -13.47 26.21 9.69
CA MET A 435 -12.58 25.23 10.31
C MET A 435 -13.22 24.56 11.53
N MET A 436 -13.19 23.23 11.54
CA MET A 436 -13.60 22.41 12.69
C MET A 436 -12.36 21.88 13.39
N TYR A 437 -12.28 22.06 14.71
CA TYR A 437 -11.36 21.30 15.56
C TYR A 437 -12.17 20.32 16.40
N LEU A 438 -11.91 19.02 16.25
CA LEU A 438 -12.66 17.93 16.88
C LEU A 438 -11.80 17.23 17.94
N THR A 439 -12.34 17.03 19.14
CA THR A 439 -11.66 16.32 20.24
C THR A 439 -12.50 15.19 20.83
N ALA A 440 -11.84 14.10 21.22
CA ALA A 440 -12.40 12.98 21.94
C ALA A 440 -12.02 13.03 23.43
N GLU A 441 -12.97 12.73 24.30
CA GLU A 441 -12.80 12.88 25.75
C GLU A 441 -11.67 12.00 26.32
N ALA A 442 -11.58 10.74 25.89
CA ALA A 442 -10.60 9.78 26.43
C ALA A 442 -9.23 9.86 25.73
N SER A 443 -9.01 10.78 24.80
CA SER A 443 -7.70 10.93 24.14
C SER A 443 -6.67 11.66 25.01
N GLY A 444 -7.12 12.41 26.02
CA GLY A 444 -6.28 13.29 26.84
C GLY A 444 -5.87 14.60 26.17
N ARG A 445 -6.35 14.90 24.94
CA ARG A 445 -6.02 16.13 24.22
C ARG A 445 -7.03 17.23 24.54
N ALA A 446 -6.61 18.20 25.35
CA ALA A 446 -7.48 19.27 25.87
C ALA A 446 -7.28 20.65 25.22
N ASN A 447 -6.33 20.81 24.28
CA ASN A 447 -5.94 22.12 23.74
C ASN A 447 -6.94 22.73 22.74
N GLY A 448 -8.10 22.11 22.51
CA GLY A 448 -9.08 22.53 21.50
C GLY A 448 -9.47 24.02 21.58
N PRO A 449 -9.84 24.55 22.76
CA PRO A 449 -10.20 25.96 22.90
C PRO A 449 -9.08 26.94 22.50
N ALA A 450 -7.84 26.70 22.94
CA ALA A 450 -6.69 27.54 22.61
C ALA A 450 -6.37 27.53 21.10
N ILE A 451 -6.49 26.36 20.46
CA ILE A 451 -6.27 26.20 19.02
C ILE A 451 -7.33 26.98 18.23
N VAL A 452 -8.61 26.85 18.63
CA VAL A 452 -9.70 27.57 17.95
C VAL A 452 -9.58 29.08 18.14
N GLU A 453 -9.10 29.54 19.28
CA GLU A 453 -8.82 30.97 19.49
C GLU A 453 -7.70 31.47 18.56
N ALA A 454 -6.58 30.73 18.44
CA ALA A 454 -5.52 31.08 17.50
C ALA A 454 -5.99 31.06 16.02
N LEU A 455 -6.90 30.15 15.67
CA LEU A 455 -7.53 30.13 14.35
C LEU A 455 -8.41 31.36 14.11
N LYS A 456 -9.19 31.78 15.12
CA LYS A 456 -10.01 33.01 15.05
C LYS A 456 -9.14 34.27 14.93
N GLN A 457 -8.01 34.32 15.63
CA GLN A 457 -7.03 35.40 15.51
C GLN A 457 -6.40 35.45 14.11
N SER A 458 -6.30 34.30 13.44
CA SER A 458 -5.91 34.18 12.03
C SER A 458 -7.04 34.55 11.04
N GLY A 459 -8.23 34.89 11.55
CA GLY A 459 -9.41 35.28 10.78
C GLY A 459 -10.29 34.12 10.31
N ALA A 460 -10.00 32.88 10.70
CA ALA A 460 -10.80 31.72 10.31
C ALA A 460 -12.17 31.69 11.00
N ILE A 461 -13.16 31.07 10.36
CA ILE A 461 -14.46 30.79 10.96
C ILE A 461 -14.33 29.44 11.70
N ALA A 462 -13.73 29.48 12.89
CA ALA A 462 -13.32 28.28 13.61
C ALA A 462 -14.27 27.87 14.75
N GLU A 463 -14.55 26.57 14.84
CA GLU A 463 -15.40 25.94 15.86
C GLU A 463 -14.67 24.79 16.55
N HIS A 464 -14.80 24.70 17.87
CA HIS A 464 -14.40 23.53 18.65
C HIS A 464 -15.62 22.64 18.85
N ILE A 465 -15.50 21.35 18.51
CA ILE A 465 -16.51 20.35 18.79
C ILE A 465 -15.86 19.28 19.67
N ALA A 466 -16.31 19.13 20.91
CA ALA A 466 -15.97 17.98 21.72
C ALA A 466 -17.02 16.89 21.50
N LEU A 467 -16.58 15.66 21.20
CA LEU A 467 -17.50 14.54 20.93
C LEU A 467 -18.47 14.27 22.09
N LYS A 468 -18.02 14.47 23.33
CA LYS A 468 -18.85 14.29 24.53
C LYS A 468 -20.06 15.21 24.55
N ASP A 469 -19.96 16.42 24.00
CA ASP A 469 -21.07 17.39 23.94
C ASP A 469 -22.14 16.95 22.92
N ARG A 470 -21.82 15.96 22.07
CA ARG A 470 -22.74 15.28 21.16
C ARG A 470 -23.18 13.90 21.68
N GLY A 471 -22.91 13.59 22.96
CA GLY A 471 -23.21 12.30 23.57
C GLY A 471 -22.31 11.15 23.09
N ILE A 472 -21.20 11.45 22.41
CA ILE A 472 -20.25 10.46 21.91
C ILE A 472 -19.05 10.42 22.86
N THR A 473 -19.00 9.38 23.71
CA THR A 473 -17.96 9.20 24.74
C THR A 473 -17.16 7.92 24.54
N GLY A 474 -16.07 7.78 25.30
CA GLY A 474 -15.18 6.60 25.31
C GLY A 474 -14.16 6.56 24.16
N ASN A 475 -14.25 7.48 23.20
CA ASN A 475 -13.32 7.54 22.08
C ASN A 475 -11.93 8.01 22.51
N GLY A 476 -10.91 7.34 21.99
CA GLY A 476 -9.51 7.73 22.10
C GLY A 476 -9.06 8.56 20.89
N HIS A 477 -7.74 8.63 20.70
CA HIS A 477 -7.15 9.41 19.61
C HIS A 477 -7.35 8.82 18.22
N PHE A 478 -7.60 7.52 18.14
CA PHE A 478 -7.70 6.78 16.89
C PHE A 478 -9.15 6.47 16.54
N ALA A 479 -10.05 7.43 16.78
CA ALA A 479 -11.48 7.29 16.56
C ALA A 479 -11.89 6.84 15.15
N MET A 480 -11.00 6.96 14.14
CA MET A 480 -11.23 6.47 12.78
C MET A 480 -11.18 4.94 12.64
N VAL A 481 -10.55 4.23 13.58
CA VAL A 481 -10.49 2.75 13.62
C VAL A 481 -11.27 2.14 14.79
N GLU A 482 -11.73 2.96 15.72
CA GLU A 482 -12.55 2.54 16.87
C GLU A 482 -13.96 2.05 16.49
N THR A 483 -14.61 1.30 17.37
CA THR A 483 -15.85 0.56 17.08
C THR A 483 -17.04 1.44 16.69
N ASN A 484 -17.04 2.71 17.09
CA ASN A 484 -18.07 3.69 16.73
C ASN A 484 -17.58 4.75 15.73
N ARG A 485 -16.49 4.48 14.99
CA ARG A 485 -15.94 5.36 13.95
C ARG A 485 -16.97 5.96 13.00
N LYS A 486 -18.06 5.23 12.70
CA LYS A 486 -19.18 5.75 11.89
C LYS A 486 -19.92 6.90 12.60
N GLN A 487 -20.19 6.80 13.90
CA GLN A 487 -20.83 7.90 14.65
C GLN A 487 -19.98 9.17 14.64
N VAL A 488 -18.65 9.02 14.76
CA VAL A 488 -17.70 10.14 14.67
C VAL A 488 -17.69 10.74 13.27
N PHE A 489 -17.70 9.89 12.23
CA PHE A 489 -17.85 10.32 10.84
C PHE A 489 -19.12 11.14 10.61
N GLU A 490 -20.27 10.73 11.16
CA GLU A 490 -21.52 11.49 10.99
C GLU A 490 -21.46 12.90 11.60
N VAL A 491 -20.72 13.09 12.71
CA VAL A 491 -20.47 14.44 13.25
C VAL A 491 -19.68 15.29 12.28
N ILE A 492 -18.62 14.74 11.69
CA ILE A 492 -17.77 15.42 10.71
C ILE A 492 -18.58 15.77 9.46
N ARG A 493 -19.25 14.78 8.86
CA ARG A 493 -20.07 14.95 7.66
C ARG A 493 -21.17 15.98 7.88
N GLY A 494 -21.90 15.88 8.99
CA GLY A 494 -22.96 16.83 9.33
C GLY A 494 -22.43 18.27 9.48
N TRP A 495 -21.24 18.46 10.04
CA TRP A 495 -20.62 19.78 10.10
C TRP A 495 -20.23 20.28 8.70
N ILE A 496 -19.59 19.45 7.88
CA ILE A 496 -19.22 19.81 6.49
C ILE A 496 -20.47 20.26 5.71
N GLU A 497 -21.54 19.48 5.73
CA GLU A 497 -22.78 19.76 4.98
C GLU A 497 -23.50 21.02 5.50
N SER A 498 -23.34 21.35 6.78
CA SER A 498 -23.88 22.59 7.35
C SER A 498 -23.14 23.86 6.87
N LYS A 499 -21.88 23.72 6.46
CA LYS A 499 -21.04 24.84 5.98
C LYS A 499 -20.97 24.91 4.46
N LEU A 500 -21.06 23.76 3.81
CA LEU A 500 -20.89 23.57 2.38
C LEU A 500 -22.05 22.71 1.85
N PRO A 501 -23.29 23.26 1.75
CA PRO A 501 -24.44 22.50 1.32
C PRO A 501 -24.23 21.92 -0.09
N ALA A 502 -24.69 20.69 -0.30
CA ALA A 502 -24.55 20.00 -1.56
C ALA A 502 -25.30 20.73 -2.70
N ALA A 503 -24.72 20.72 -3.90
CA ALA A 503 -25.42 21.10 -5.12
C ALA A 503 -26.33 19.94 -5.61
N PRO A 504 -27.33 20.19 -6.48
CA PRO A 504 -28.12 19.12 -7.10
C PRO A 504 -27.22 18.12 -7.83
N ALA A 505 -27.47 16.81 -7.66
CA ALA A 505 -26.61 15.75 -8.19
C ALA A 505 -26.45 15.84 -9.72
N THR A 506 -25.22 16.01 -10.19
CA THR A 506 -24.85 15.87 -11.61
C THR A 506 -24.18 14.52 -11.84
N GLN A 507 -24.57 13.79 -12.88
CA GLN A 507 -23.84 12.58 -13.29
C GLN A 507 -22.37 12.93 -13.57
N ALA A 508 -21.45 12.14 -13.03
CA ALA A 508 -20.03 12.31 -13.28
C ALA A 508 -19.78 12.25 -14.80
N ARG A 509 -19.13 13.28 -15.36
CA ARG A 509 -18.69 13.23 -16.76
C ARG A 509 -17.60 12.15 -16.85
N SER A 510 -17.83 11.20 -17.76
CA SER A 510 -16.99 10.03 -18.04
C SER A 510 -15.55 10.38 -18.37
#